data_AF-A0A167CJU6-F1
#
_entry.id   AF-A0A167CJU6-F1
#
_cell.length_a   1.000
_cell.length_b   1.000
_cell.length_c   1.000
_cell.angle_alpha   90.00
_cell.angle_beta   90.00
_cell.angle_gamma   90.00
#
_symmetry.space_group_name_H-M   'P 1'
#
loop_
_entity.id
_entity.type
_entity.pdbx_description
1 polymer ?
#
loop_
_entity_poly.entity_id
_entity_poly.type
_entity_poly.pdbx_seq_one_letter_code
_entity_poly.pdbx_strand_id
1 'polypeptide(L)'
;MANTKWTQRTLTHKDAILYAVLTCSAMLVTAIIIWAKTPNFRPLIDDLSLVDAVKITDVLDMQKIAYYADIESHMLYIDEKHTQDARLALARAGFVFEYPKYELFSALPTACAKLESQFGQYAKIPIWQQPWFMPVLRLIMGTLVIVIFIVAVVRPALRALIDDTALNEQQK
;
A
#
# COMPACT_ATOMS: atom_id res chain seq x y z
N MET A 1 62.82 9.91 9.74
CA MET A 1 61.69 10.02 10.69
C MET A 1 60.53 10.67 9.96
N ALA A 2 59.60 9.86 9.43
CA ALA A 2 58.45 10.35 8.66
C ALA A 2 57.33 10.74 9.63
N ASN A 3 56.95 12.01 9.66
CA ASN A 3 55.78 12.44 10.42
C ASN A 3 54.53 12.00 9.65
N THR A 4 53.69 11.24 10.31
CA THR A 4 52.40 10.82 9.79
C THR A 4 51.33 11.65 10.47
N LYS A 5 51.12 12.87 9.95
CA LYS A 5 49.97 13.67 10.34
C LYS A 5 48.72 13.10 9.66
N TRP A 6 48.28 11.95 10.15
CA TRP A 6 47.03 11.30 9.79
C TRP A 6 45.88 12.23 10.17
N THR A 7 45.41 13.00 9.18
CA THR A 7 44.01 13.38 8.95
C THR A 7 43.09 13.26 10.16
N GLN A 8 43.29 14.15 11.15
CA GLN A 8 42.25 14.55 12.08
C GLN A 8 41.30 15.49 11.33
N ARG A 9 40.56 14.96 10.35
CA ARG A 9 39.33 15.61 9.89
C ARG A 9 38.34 15.41 11.03
N THR A 10 38.33 16.37 11.95
CA THR A 10 37.26 16.49 12.92
C THR A 10 35.96 16.47 12.13
N LEU A 11 35.12 15.44 12.35
CA LEU A 11 33.79 15.41 11.78
C LEU A 11 33.10 16.69 12.24
N THR A 12 32.99 17.65 11.34
CA THR A 12 32.36 18.90 11.68
C THR A 12 30.87 18.63 11.81
N HIS A 13 30.17 19.33 12.73
CA HIS A 13 28.71 19.17 12.88
C HIS A 13 27.98 19.29 11.53
N LYS A 14 28.54 20.03 10.57
CA LYS A 14 28.05 20.21 9.21
C LYS A 14 28.06 18.91 8.39
N ASP A 15 29.12 18.10 8.50
CA ASP A 15 29.23 16.81 7.80
C ASP A 15 28.23 15.80 8.38
N ALA A 16 28.06 15.78 9.70
CA ALA A 16 27.07 14.92 10.36
C ALA A 16 25.62 15.28 9.98
N ILE A 17 25.30 16.58 9.84
CA ILE A 17 23.99 17.05 9.37
C ILE A 17 23.75 16.63 7.91
N LEU A 18 24.77 16.73 7.05
CA LEU A 18 24.68 16.30 5.65
C LEU A 18 24.35 14.80 5.50
N TYR A 19 25.04 13.93 6.24
CA TYR A 19 24.77 12.49 6.21
C TYR A 19 23.43 12.11 6.85
N ALA A 20 23.01 12.79 7.91
CA ALA A 20 21.71 12.58 8.54
C ALA A 20 20.56 12.95 7.58
N VAL A 21 20.72 14.04 6.82
CA VAL A 21 19.75 14.47 5.82
C VAL A 21 19.64 13.49 4.65
N LEU A 22 20.78 13.02 4.14
CA LEU A 22 20.83 12.10 2.99
C LEU A 22 20.11 10.78 3.30
N THR A 23 20.37 10.22 4.48
CA THR A 23 19.77 8.96 4.92
C THR A 23 18.30 9.11 5.29
N CYS A 24 17.91 10.23 5.90
CA CYS A 24 16.51 10.53 6.21
C CYS A 24 15.65 10.64 4.94
N SER A 25 16.18 11.25 3.86
CA SER A 25 15.53 11.29 2.55
C SER A 25 15.29 9.89 1.97
N ALA A 26 16.32 9.05 1.98
CA ALA A 26 16.25 7.69 1.44
C ALA A 26 15.25 6.81 2.21
N MET A 27 15.19 6.94 3.54
CA MET A 27 14.23 6.22 4.38
C MET A 27 12.78 6.63 4.09
N LEU A 28 12.51 7.93 3.92
CA LEU A 28 11.17 8.44 3.63
C LEU A 28 10.64 7.94 2.28
N VAL A 29 11.46 7.98 1.23
CA VAL A 29 11.09 7.47 -0.09
C VAL A 29 10.78 5.97 -0.02
N THR A 30 11.61 5.19 0.69
CA THR A 30 11.43 3.74 0.82
C THR A 30 10.14 3.39 1.58
N ALA A 31 9.81 4.13 2.64
CA ALA A 31 8.58 3.93 3.41
C ALA A 31 7.32 4.19 2.57
N ILE A 32 7.34 5.20 1.70
CA ILE A 32 6.22 5.51 0.79
C ILE A 32 5.99 4.36 -0.20
N ILE A 33 7.06 3.77 -0.75
CA ILE A 33 6.97 2.65 -1.69
C ILE A 33 6.41 1.39 -1.03
N ILE A 34 6.81 1.10 0.21
CA ILE A 34 6.30 -0.06 0.96
C ILE A 34 4.81 0.11 1.28
N TRP A 35 4.40 1.31 1.69
CA TRP A 35 3.00 1.60 1.97
C TRP A 35 2.09 1.58 0.73
N ALA A 36 2.67 1.77 -0.46
CA ALA A 36 1.93 1.73 -1.72
C ALA A 36 1.57 0.31 -2.19
N LYS A 37 2.16 -0.75 -1.61
CA LYS A 37 1.92 -2.14 -2.02
C LYS A 37 0.99 -2.88 -1.06
N THR A 38 -0.31 -2.69 -1.18
CA THR A 38 -1.31 -3.54 -0.53
C THR A 38 -1.93 -4.50 -1.55
N PRO A 39 -1.72 -5.83 -1.46
CA PRO A 39 -2.40 -6.79 -2.31
C PRO A 39 -3.89 -6.83 -1.97
N ASN A 40 -4.74 -6.73 -3.01
CA ASN A 40 -6.18 -6.75 -2.86
C ASN A 40 -6.65 -8.19 -3.12
N PHE A 41 -7.15 -8.84 -2.07
CA PHE A 41 -7.67 -10.20 -2.12
C PHE A 41 -9.19 -10.14 -2.26
N ARG A 42 -9.73 -10.88 -3.23
CA ARG A 42 -11.17 -11.02 -3.40
C ARG A 42 -11.59 -12.46 -3.14
N PRO A 43 -12.75 -12.68 -2.49
CA PRO A 43 -13.30 -14.01 -2.34
C PRO A 43 -13.67 -14.54 -3.73
N LEU A 44 -13.12 -15.70 -4.08
CA LEU A 44 -13.48 -16.40 -5.31
C LEU A 44 -14.65 -17.36 -5.07
N ILE A 45 -14.64 -18.06 -3.92
CA ILE A 45 -15.62 -19.09 -3.54
C ILE A 45 -16.05 -18.80 -2.10
N ASP A 46 -17.37 -18.77 -1.88
CA ASP A 46 -18.01 -18.48 -0.59
C ASP A 46 -18.25 -19.74 0.25
N ASP A 47 -18.36 -20.91 -0.40
CA ASP A 47 -18.58 -22.19 0.28
C ASP A 47 -17.76 -23.32 -0.38
N LEU A 48 -16.66 -23.69 0.28
CA LEU A 48 -15.78 -24.81 -0.05
C LEU A 48 -16.32 -26.18 0.38
N SER A 49 -17.45 -26.25 1.08
CA SER A 49 -18.04 -27.54 1.50
C SER A 49 -18.80 -28.24 0.37
N LEU A 50 -19.31 -27.48 -0.60
CA LEU A 50 -20.03 -28.01 -1.77
C LEU A 50 -19.09 -28.55 -2.86
N VAL A 51 -17.80 -28.20 -2.82
CA VAL A 51 -16.83 -28.56 -3.86
C VAL A 51 -15.54 -29.04 -3.20
N ASP A 52 -15.03 -30.22 -3.55
CA ASP A 52 -13.78 -30.78 -2.97
C ASP A 52 -12.64 -29.75 -3.00
N ALA A 53 -12.38 -29.09 -1.87
CA ALA A 53 -11.35 -28.05 -1.74
C ALA A 53 -9.99 -28.56 -2.22
N VAL A 54 -9.69 -29.84 -1.95
CA VAL A 54 -8.47 -30.54 -2.36
C VAL A 54 -8.27 -30.56 -3.89
N LYS A 55 -9.36 -30.68 -4.67
CA LYS A 55 -9.27 -30.68 -6.14
C LYS A 55 -9.12 -29.26 -6.70
N ILE A 56 -9.74 -28.28 -6.05
CA ILE A 56 -9.59 -26.87 -6.41
C ILE A 56 -8.15 -26.41 -6.16
N THR A 57 -7.57 -26.77 -5.01
CA THR A 57 -6.19 -26.42 -4.66
C THR A 57 -5.19 -27.03 -5.63
N ASP A 58 -5.40 -28.28 -6.05
CA ASP A 58 -4.52 -28.95 -7.01
C ASP A 58 -4.47 -28.24 -8.39
N VAL A 59 -5.64 -27.81 -8.89
CA VAL A 59 -5.72 -27.05 -10.15
C VAL A 59 -5.04 -25.68 -10.03
N LEU A 60 -5.19 -25.01 -8.88
CA LEU A 60 -4.58 -23.69 -8.63
C LEU A 60 -3.06 -23.79 -8.45
N ASP A 61 -2.59 -24.81 -7.73
CA ASP A 61 -1.17 -25.11 -7.58
C ASP A 61 -0.51 -25.45 -8.92
N MET A 62 -1.19 -26.23 -9.77
CA MET A 62 -0.69 -26.58 -11.10
C MET A 62 -0.52 -25.34 -12.01
N GLN A 63 -1.37 -24.34 -11.86
CA GLN A 63 -1.30 -23.05 -12.58
C GLN A 63 -0.40 -22.01 -11.88
N LYS A 64 0.20 -22.35 -10.74
CA LYS A 64 0.99 -21.45 -9.87
C LYS A 64 0.23 -20.18 -9.48
N ILE A 65 -1.06 -20.31 -9.21
CA ILE A 65 -1.91 -19.20 -8.77
C ILE A 65 -1.86 -19.14 -7.25
N ALA A 66 -1.45 -18.00 -6.69
CA ALA A 66 -1.46 -17.80 -5.25
C ALA A 66 -2.91 -17.75 -4.73
N TYR A 67 -3.24 -18.64 -3.80
CA TYR A 67 -4.53 -18.70 -3.13
C TYR A 67 -4.36 -18.76 -1.61
N TYR A 68 -5.38 -18.30 -0.90
CA TYR A 68 -5.48 -18.42 0.56
C TYR A 68 -6.84 -19.05 0.88
N ALA A 69 -6.83 -20.25 1.45
CA ALA A 69 -8.03 -20.96 1.87
C ALA A 69 -8.20 -20.77 3.38
N ASP A 70 -9.31 -20.16 3.77
CA ASP A 70 -9.72 -20.09 5.17
C ASP A 70 -10.75 -21.20 5.42
N ILE A 71 -10.32 -22.23 6.14
CA ILE A 71 -11.09 -23.45 6.41
C ILE A 71 -12.24 -23.13 7.39
N GLU A 72 -12.10 -22.11 8.25
CA GLU A 72 -13.13 -21.72 9.20
C GLU A 72 -14.29 -21.02 8.48
N SER A 73 -13.97 -20.07 7.61
CA SER A 73 -14.97 -19.34 6.83
C SER A 73 -15.42 -20.07 5.55
N HIS A 74 -14.83 -21.24 5.23
CA HIS A 74 -15.11 -22.00 4.01
C HIS A 74 -14.92 -21.17 2.73
N MET A 75 -14.10 -20.13 2.80
CA MET A 75 -13.87 -19.19 1.70
C MET A 75 -12.48 -19.37 1.10
N LEU A 76 -12.42 -19.32 -0.23
CA LEU A 76 -11.17 -19.30 -0.98
C LEU A 76 -10.90 -17.90 -1.52
N TYR A 77 -9.83 -17.29 -1.05
CA TYR A 77 -9.36 -15.98 -1.49
C TYR A 77 -8.27 -16.14 -2.54
N ILE A 78 -8.34 -15.32 -3.59
CA ILE A 78 -7.33 -15.27 -4.66
C ILE A 78 -6.90 -13.82 -4.86
N ASP A 79 -5.65 -13.62 -5.27
CA ASP A 79 -5.16 -12.30 -5.68
C ASP A 79 -6.02 -11.75 -6.84
N GLU A 80 -6.38 -10.47 -6.74
CA GLU A 80 -7.17 -9.77 -7.75
C GLU A 80 -6.60 -9.94 -9.17
N LYS A 81 -5.27 -10.01 -9.32
CA LYS A 81 -4.61 -10.11 -10.62
C LYS A 81 -4.86 -11.44 -11.33
N HIS A 82 -5.12 -12.52 -10.60
CA HIS A 82 -5.25 -13.87 -11.15
C HIS A 82 -6.67 -14.46 -11.01
N THR A 83 -7.65 -13.65 -10.62
CA THR A 83 -9.03 -14.12 -10.41
C THR A 83 -9.66 -14.65 -11.71
N GLN A 84 -9.41 -14.01 -12.86
CA GLN A 84 -9.96 -14.45 -14.15
C GLN A 84 -9.32 -15.76 -14.63
N ASP A 85 -8.00 -15.85 -14.52
CA ASP A 85 -7.24 -17.05 -14.88
C ASP A 85 -7.64 -18.24 -14.00
N ALA A 86 -7.83 -18.01 -12.70
CA ALA A 86 -8.32 -19.02 -11.77
C ALA A 86 -9.71 -19.54 -12.18
N ARG A 87 -10.66 -18.66 -12.49
CA ARG A 87 -12.00 -19.08 -12.97
C ARG A 87 -11.92 -19.88 -14.26
N LEU A 88 -11.09 -19.44 -15.20
CA LEU A 88 -10.91 -20.13 -16.46
C LEU A 88 -10.25 -21.50 -16.26
N ALA A 89 -9.23 -21.60 -15.42
CA ALA A 89 -8.56 -22.86 -15.08
C ALA A 89 -9.52 -23.84 -14.40
N LEU A 90 -10.33 -23.35 -13.46
CA LEU A 90 -11.33 -24.15 -12.76
C LEU A 90 -12.43 -24.63 -13.72
N ALA A 91 -12.95 -23.74 -14.59
CA ALA A 91 -13.91 -24.12 -15.62
C ALA A 91 -13.33 -25.15 -16.60
N ARG A 92 -12.05 -25.02 -17.00
CA ARG A 92 -11.35 -25.99 -17.86
C ARG A 92 -11.16 -27.35 -17.18
N ALA A 93 -10.99 -27.36 -15.86
CA ALA A 93 -10.93 -28.58 -15.07
C ALA A 93 -12.32 -29.18 -14.75
N GLY A 94 -13.41 -28.56 -15.24
CA GLY A 94 -14.77 -29.05 -15.08
C GLY A 94 -15.49 -28.52 -13.84
N PHE A 95 -14.91 -27.57 -13.11
CA PHE A 95 -15.56 -26.88 -12.01
C PHE A 95 -16.37 -25.71 -12.55
N VAL A 96 -17.64 -25.98 -12.89
CA VAL A 96 -18.63 -24.94 -13.20
C VAL A 96 -19.46 -24.73 -11.94
N PHE A 97 -19.31 -23.57 -11.32
CA PHE A 97 -20.01 -23.24 -10.09
C PHE A 97 -21.49 -23.00 -10.38
N GLU A 98 -22.34 -23.88 -9.86
CA GLU A 98 -23.78 -23.65 -9.82
C GLU A 98 -24.03 -22.59 -8.75
N TYR A 99 -24.11 -21.32 -9.17
CA TYR A 99 -24.49 -20.26 -8.25
C TYR A 99 -25.88 -20.57 -7.71
N PRO A 100 -26.14 -20.40 -6.40
CA PRO A 100 -27.47 -20.60 -5.85
C PRO A 100 -28.44 -19.80 -6.71
N LYS A 101 -29.43 -20.49 -7.27
CA LYS A 101 -30.37 -19.90 -8.19
C LYS A 101 -31.11 -18.83 -7.41
N TYR A 102 -30.67 -17.59 -7.58
CA TYR A 102 -31.32 -16.46 -6.98
C TYR A 102 -32.74 -16.47 -7.56
N GLU A 103 -33.76 -16.44 -6.72
CA GLU A 103 -35.13 -16.12 -7.16
C GLU A 103 -35.11 -14.63 -7.50
N LEU A 104 -34.50 -14.29 -8.65
CA LEU A 104 -34.29 -12.92 -9.06
C LEU A 104 -35.66 -12.28 -9.25
N PHE A 105 -35.82 -11.14 -8.60
CA PHE A 105 -36.89 -10.15 -8.78
C PHE A 105 -38.12 -10.25 -7.87
N SER A 106 -38.55 -11.41 -7.40
CA SER A 106 -39.76 -11.48 -6.54
C SER A 106 -39.49 -10.97 -5.12
N ALA A 107 -38.33 -11.29 -4.57
CA ALA A 107 -37.88 -10.82 -3.26
C ALA A 107 -37.14 -9.48 -3.33
N LEU A 108 -36.86 -8.94 -4.52
CA LEU A 108 -36.15 -7.67 -4.70
C LEU A 108 -36.89 -6.48 -4.07
N PRO A 109 -38.22 -6.32 -4.21
CA PRO A 109 -38.95 -5.27 -3.51
C PRO A 109 -38.83 -5.39 -1.99
N THR A 110 -38.92 -6.61 -1.46
CA THR A 110 -38.81 -6.89 -0.01
C THR A 110 -37.39 -6.68 0.49
N ALA A 111 -36.37 -7.07 -0.29
CA ALA A 111 -34.97 -6.84 0.01
C ALA A 111 -34.61 -5.36 -0.12
N CYS A 112 -35.10 -4.66 -1.14
CA CYS A 112 -34.97 -3.20 -1.27
C CYS A 112 -35.63 -2.48 -0.11
N ALA A 113 -36.83 -2.86 0.31
CA ALA A 113 -37.49 -2.27 1.50
C ALA A 113 -36.72 -2.57 2.79
N LYS A 114 -36.18 -3.79 2.94
CA LYS A 114 -35.35 -4.16 4.11
C LYS A 114 -34.03 -3.42 4.12
N LEU A 115 -33.36 -3.33 2.97
CA LEU A 115 -32.16 -2.54 2.77
C LEU A 115 -32.46 -1.06 3.00
N GLU A 116 -33.52 -0.49 2.45
CA GLU A 116 -33.93 0.90 2.66
C GLU A 116 -34.31 1.18 4.13
N SER A 117 -34.77 0.18 4.89
CA SER A 117 -34.93 0.33 6.35
C SER A 117 -33.60 0.31 7.13
N GLN A 118 -32.61 -0.46 6.65
CA GLN A 118 -31.25 -0.47 7.21
C GLN A 118 -30.41 0.72 6.74
N PHE A 119 -30.71 1.21 5.56
CA PHE A 119 -30.08 2.35 4.93
C PHE A 119 -30.83 3.64 5.21
N GLY A 120 -32.09 3.67 5.65
CA GLY A 120 -32.83 4.92 5.93
C GLY A 120 -32.17 5.78 7.01
N GLN A 121 -31.33 5.17 7.83
CA GLN A 121 -30.25 5.81 8.57
C GLN A 121 -28.97 5.75 7.71
N TYR A 122 -28.96 6.45 6.57
CA TYR A 122 -27.90 6.33 5.57
C TYR A 122 -26.64 6.84 6.25
N ALA A 123 -25.82 5.88 6.71
CA ALA A 123 -24.52 5.65 6.11
C ALA A 123 -23.92 6.93 5.55
N LYS A 124 -23.73 7.94 6.41
CA LYS A 124 -22.85 9.05 6.13
C LYS A 124 -21.49 8.39 6.12
N ILE A 125 -21.08 7.93 4.94
CA ILE A 125 -19.81 7.27 4.69
C ILE A 125 -18.80 8.11 5.47
N PRO A 126 -18.21 7.56 6.55
CA PRO A 126 -17.33 8.34 7.38
C PRO A 126 -16.34 9.02 6.45
N ILE A 127 -16.00 10.28 6.70
CA ILE A 127 -15.09 11.03 5.81
C ILE A 127 -13.81 10.23 5.51
N TRP A 128 -13.42 9.34 6.42
CA TRP A 128 -12.30 8.41 6.33
C TRP A 128 -12.48 7.21 5.37
N GLN A 129 -13.71 6.86 4.98
CA GLN A 129 -14.05 5.70 4.15
C GLN A 129 -14.39 6.08 2.71
N GLN A 130 -14.29 7.36 2.37
CA GLN A 130 -14.55 7.82 1.01
C GLN A 130 -13.39 7.41 0.07
N PRO A 131 -13.70 7.07 -1.20
CA PRO A 131 -12.69 6.60 -2.15
C PRO A 131 -11.57 7.63 -2.44
N TRP A 132 -11.83 8.91 -2.18
CA TRP A 132 -10.84 9.98 -2.33
C TRP A 132 -10.03 10.24 -1.05
N PHE A 133 -10.48 9.75 0.11
CA PHE A 133 -9.89 10.12 1.39
C PHE A 133 -8.48 9.57 1.57
N MET A 134 -8.32 8.25 1.36
CA MET A 134 -7.01 7.61 1.40
C MET A 134 -6.01 8.28 0.46
N PRO A 135 -6.29 8.48 -0.84
CA PRO A 135 -5.36 9.14 -1.73
C PRO A 135 -5.04 10.58 -1.32
N VAL A 136 -5.99 11.37 -0.82
CA VAL A 136 -5.71 12.74 -0.32
C VAL A 136 -4.87 12.73 0.94
N LEU A 137 -5.12 11.81 1.89
CA LEU A 137 -4.28 11.67 3.09
C LEU A 137 -2.84 11.28 2.72
N ARG A 138 -2.66 10.38 1.74
CA ARG A 138 -1.32 10.04 1.21
C ARG A 138 -0.64 11.28 0.63
N LEU A 139 -1.39 12.10 -0.12
CA LEU A 139 -0.89 13.31 -0.76
C LEU A 139 -0.48 14.36 0.29
N ILE A 140 -1.31 14.61 1.30
CA ILE A 140 -1.00 15.54 2.40
C ILE A 140 0.25 15.08 3.16
N MET A 141 0.37 13.78 3.47
CA MET A 141 1.56 13.23 4.14
C MET A 141 2.81 13.37 3.26
N GLY A 142 2.72 13.09 1.96
CA GLY A 142 3.84 13.27 1.03
C GLY A 142 4.27 14.73 0.88
N THR A 143 3.31 15.65 0.73
CA THR A 143 3.57 17.09 0.67
C THR A 143 4.19 17.60 1.97
N LEU A 144 3.68 17.17 3.12
CA LEU A 144 4.19 17.57 4.43
C LEU A 144 5.64 17.09 4.63
N VAL A 145 5.96 15.88 4.18
CA VAL A 145 7.34 15.36 4.15
C VAL A 145 8.25 16.22 3.28
N ILE A 146 7.84 16.58 2.05
CA ILE A 146 8.62 17.42 1.15
C ILE A 146 8.85 18.81 1.77
N VAL A 147 7.83 19.41 2.38
CA VAL A 147 7.94 20.71 3.05
C VAL A 147 8.93 20.64 4.21
N ILE A 148 8.83 19.62 5.06
CA ILE A 148 9.79 19.41 6.16
C ILE A 148 11.20 19.22 5.62
N PHE A 149 11.36 18.44 4.54
CA PHE A 149 12.65 18.22 3.89
C PHE A 149 13.26 19.52 3.38
N ILE A 150 12.48 20.35 2.70
CA ILE A 150 12.94 21.68 2.26
C ILE A 150 13.40 22.50 3.47
N VAL A 151 12.59 22.60 4.52
CA VAL A 151 12.94 23.44 5.68
C VAL A 151 14.17 22.90 6.43
N ALA A 152 14.29 21.59 6.58
CA ALA A 152 15.39 20.95 7.30
C ALA A 152 16.70 20.94 6.50
N VAL A 153 16.65 20.95 5.17
CA VAL A 153 17.82 20.76 4.30
C VAL A 153 18.23 22.04 3.59
N VAL A 154 17.25 22.75 3.02
CA VAL A 154 17.52 23.97 2.27
C VAL A 154 17.98 25.08 3.20
N ARG A 155 17.41 25.18 4.42
CA ARG A 155 17.89 26.17 5.41
C ARG A 155 19.37 26.01 5.77
N PRO A 156 19.87 24.82 6.17
CA PRO A 156 21.28 24.69 6.51
C PRO A 156 22.21 24.82 5.30
N ALA A 157 21.82 24.33 4.11
CA ALA A 157 22.64 24.46 2.91
C ALA A 157 22.74 25.92 2.41
N LEU A 158 21.62 26.66 2.38
CA LEU A 158 21.62 28.07 2.01
C LEU A 158 22.46 28.92 2.96
N ARG A 159 22.34 28.69 4.27
CA ARG A 159 23.17 29.40 5.26
C ARG A 159 24.66 29.11 5.07
N ALA A 160 25.01 27.85 4.78
CA ALA A 160 26.40 27.49 4.53
C ALA A 160 27.00 28.23 3.31
N LEU A 161 26.22 28.47 2.25
CA LEU A 161 26.67 29.20 1.06
C LEU A 161 26.70 30.72 1.27
N ILE A 162 25.74 31.26 2.03
CA ILE A 162 25.66 32.71 2.32
C ILE A 162 26.79 33.15 3.26
N ASP A 163 27.09 32.34 4.28
CA ASP A 163 28.14 32.69 5.25
C ASP A 163 29.55 32.60 4.63
N ASP A 164 29.82 31.63 3.74
CA ASP A 164 31.11 31.52 3.05
C ASP A 164 31.39 32.72 2.14
N THR A 165 30.35 33.27 1.48
CA THR A 165 30.45 34.49 0.64
C THR A 165 30.66 35.78 1.42
N ALA A 166 30.31 35.82 2.70
CA ALA A 166 30.56 37.00 3.53
C ALA A 166 31.99 37.02 4.10
N LEU A 167 32.58 35.84 4.33
CA LEU A 167 33.91 35.71 4.95
C LEU A 167 35.06 35.98 3.95
N ASN A 168 34.89 35.60 2.69
CA ASN A 168 35.89 35.77 1.63
C ASN A 168 35.92 37.19 1.03
N GLU A 169 34.86 38.00 1.15
CA GLU A 169 34.90 39.44 0.84
C GLU A 169 35.65 40.26 1.90
N GLN A 170 35.62 39.87 3.18
CA GLN A 170 36.37 40.53 4.26
C GLN A 170 37.87 40.18 4.27
N GLN A 171 38.30 39.29 3.37
CA GLN A 171 39.68 38.82 3.24
C GLN A 171 40.39 39.37 1.99
N LYS A 172 39.74 40.26 1.21
CA LYS A 172 40.30 40.88 0.00
C LYS A 172 40.66 42.35 0.21
#